data_AF-A0AAN8WXB0-F1
#
_entry.id   AF-A0AAN8WXB0-F1
#
_cell.length_a   1.000
_cell.length_b   1.000
_cell.length_c   1.000
_cell.angle_alpha   90.00
_cell.angle_beta   90.00
_cell.angle_gamma   90.00
#
_symmetry.space_group_name_H-M   'P 1'
#
loop_
_entity.id
_entity.type
_entity.pdbx_description
1 polymer ?
#
loop_
_entity_poly.entity_id
_entity_poly.type
_entity_poly.pdbx_seq_one_letter_code
_entity_poly.pdbx_strand_id
1 'polypeptide(L)'
;TVPPWLRGSYILDGPGRMTYGASEFNHIFDGSALLQKFTIGETGITFSSRFLKSYAYTSNLEHEQIVVSEFGTTGKSVTKSKLAKLGDKFAFDKMFSDNAPVGVVKFGGEYYCTTEAPFIHKIDPTTLETISKVDLHKELGINSHCPNPKTLPDGTTINILHGVGATGPKYDIVAIPPTPLEGKSTVFAKPKKIGSVDARWKLNPCHMHTFGLTENYVVLLEQPLTIDVKAMVANTIRDKPFIGGMEWMENKLVKIHLVNRETGKEVKLKVKCEAFFYMHIINCYERENHVIIDVNGYKKPELLYAFHVKNLREKASSLGNELDGGAVKRIVIPLEVNDKVAPEMNLVMLAGTKAKANRQKDGSLILTPDNVTNFAYEIPSVNPSNIGKRYCYFYGSSGDMTGTTGKVGKVDMDAHETKEWFEDGLYAGVAYFVPRPGATAEDDGVVLVTQIHGGSDKKKISLVILNAADMTETARAVFTAPSEVSRSLHGIYIPA
;
A
#
# COMPACT_ATOMS: atom_id res chain seq x y z
N THR A 1 -19.86 -21.47 -11.42
CA THR A 1 -20.95 -20.60 -10.92
C THR A 1 -20.47 -19.88 -9.68
N VAL A 2 -21.08 -18.74 -9.32
CA VAL A 2 -20.72 -18.00 -8.09
C VAL A 2 -21.06 -18.87 -6.87
N PRO A 3 -20.14 -19.08 -5.91
CA PRO A 3 -20.44 -19.86 -4.71
C PRO A 3 -21.63 -19.27 -3.92
N PRO A 4 -22.57 -20.09 -3.41
CA PRO A 4 -23.74 -19.59 -2.68
C PRO A 4 -23.41 -18.77 -1.43
N TRP A 5 -22.30 -19.09 -0.76
CA TRP A 5 -21.84 -18.43 0.47
C TRP A 5 -21.17 -17.08 0.22
N LEU A 6 -20.77 -16.77 -1.02
CA LEU A 6 -20.08 -15.54 -1.36
C LEU A 6 -21.10 -14.43 -1.59
N ARG A 7 -21.45 -13.67 -0.54
CA ARG A 7 -22.41 -12.55 -0.60
C ARG A 7 -21.82 -11.34 0.09
N GLY A 8 -21.83 -10.20 -0.59
CA GLY A 8 -21.19 -8.98 -0.10
C GLY A 8 -20.83 -7.98 -1.17
N SER A 9 -20.04 -6.98 -0.81
CA SER A 9 -19.53 -5.94 -1.70
C SER A 9 -18.01 -5.99 -1.78
N TYR A 10 -17.46 -6.07 -2.99
CA TYR A 10 -16.04 -5.85 -3.24
C TYR A 10 -15.84 -4.41 -3.74
N ILE A 11 -15.24 -3.57 -2.90
CA ILE A 11 -15.02 -2.14 -3.17
C ILE A 11 -13.53 -1.91 -3.43
N LEU A 12 -13.21 -1.26 -4.54
CA LEU A 12 -11.87 -0.88 -4.93
C LEU A 12 -11.76 0.63 -5.07
N ASP A 13 -10.55 1.13 -4.96
CA ASP A 13 -10.22 2.53 -5.22
C ASP A 13 -8.92 2.63 -6.02
N GLY A 14 -8.78 3.71 -6.77
CA GLY A 14 -7.71 3.91 -7.72
C GLY A 14 -7.80 5.22 -8.49
N PRO A 15 -6.74 5.58 -9.24
CA PRO A 15 -6.80 6.73 -10.13
C PRO A 15 -7.79 6.47 -11.26
N GLY A 16 -8.74 7.39 -11.45
CA GLY A 16 -9.79 7.30 -12.48
C GLY A 16 -9.64 8.32 -13.59
N ARG A 17 -9.79 9.60 -13.25
CA ARG A 17 -9.79 10.70 -14.23
C ARG A 17 -8.39 11.28 -14.37
N MET A 18 -7.84 11.24 -15.58
CA MET A 18 -6.50 11.72 -15.88
C MET A 18 -6.45 13.15 -16.48
N THR A 19 -7.58 13.67 -16.97
CA THR A 19 -7.63 14.92 -17.73
C THR A 19 -8.69 15.90 -17.25
N TYR A 20 -8.37 17.19 -17.32
CA TYR A 20 -9.26 18.33 -17.04
C TYR A 20 -9.04 19.41 -18.09
N GLY A 21 -10.06 19.67 -18.91
CA GLY A 21 -9.93 20.49 -20.12
C GLY A 21 -8.81 19.97 -21.02
N ALA A 22 -7.87 20.84 -21.39
CA ALA A 22 -6.68 20.48 -22.17
C ALA A 22 -5.49 20.00 -21.31
N SER A 23 -5.62 19.93 -19.98
CA SER A 23 -4.55 19.52 -19.08
C SER A 23 -4.66 18.02 -18.74
N GLU A 24 -3.51 17.35 -18.65
CA GLU A 24 -3.39 15.94 -18.27
C GLU A 24 -2.39 15.80 -17.12
N PHE A 25 -2.66 14.89 -16.18
CA PHE A 25 -1.70 14.56 -15.14
C PHE A 25 -0.47 13.84 -15.70
N ASN A 26 0.70 14.13 -15.14
CA ASN A 26 1.98 13.58 -15.56
C ASN A 26 2.28 12.19 -14.98
N HIS A 27 1.59 11.76 -13.93
CA HIS A 27 1.85 10.51 -13.22
C HIS A 27 0.56 9.75 -12.93
N ILE A 28 0.57 8.42 -13.04
CA ILE A 28 -0.66 7.60 -12.91
C ILE A 28 -1.32 7.76 -11.53
N PHE A 29 -0.53 7.86 -10.46
CA PHE A 29 -1.06 8.07 -9.10
C PHE A 29 -1.75 9.43 -8.87
N ASP A 30 -1.64 10.38 -9.82
CA ASP A 30 -2.28 11.69 -9.69
C ASP A 30 -3.76 11.67 -10.12
N GLY A 31 -4.19 10.62 -10.83
CA GLY A 31 -5.56 10.50 -11.30
C GLY A 31 -6.57 10.62 -10.16
N SER A 32 -7.69 11.29 -10.41
CA SER A 32 -8.68 11.52 -9.35
C SER A 32 -9.33 10.21 -8.90
N ALA A 33 -9.43 10.02 -7.59
CA ALA A 33 -9.91 8.80 -6.96
C ALA A 33 -11.30 8.37 -7.48
N LEU A 34 -11.39 7.12 -7.93
CA LEU A 34 -12.58 6.50 -8.47
C LEU A 34 -12.85 5.20 -7.74
N LEU A 35 -13.92 5.20 -6.96
CA LEU A 35 -14.43 4.00 -6.33
C LEU A 35 -15.10 3.12 -7.38
N GLN A 36 -14.80 1.83 -7.34
CA GLN A 36 -15.43 0.78 -8.14
C GLN A 36 -16.00 -0.26 -7.18
N LYS A 37 -17.24 -0.71 -7.39
CA LYS A 37 -17.89 -1.71 -6.53
C LYS A 37 -18.56 -2.80 -7.32
N PHE A 38 -18.31 -4.04 -6.91
CA PHE A 38 -19.07 -5.21 -7.30
C PHE A 38 -19.93 -5.67 -6.13
N THR A 39 -21.25 -5.69 -6.30
CA THR A 39 -22.17 -6.26 -5.29
C THR A 39 -22.53 -7.67 -5.72
N ILE A 40 -22.19 -8.67 -4.91
CA ILE A 40 -22.45 -10.08 -5.14
C ILE A 40 -23.69 -10.47 -4.35
N GLY A 41 -24.84 -10.51 -5.03
CA GLY A 41 -26.14 -10.86 -4.46
C GLY A 41 -26.57 -12.29 -4.78
N GLU A 42 -27.79 -12.64 -4.37
CA GLU A 42 -28.36 -13.98 -4.62
C GLU A 42 -28.66 -14.25 -6.10
N THR A 43 -29.09 -13.22 -6.83
CA THR A 43 -29.56 -13.32 -8.22
C THR A 43 -28.51 -12.93 -9.26
N GLY A 44 -27.37 -12.39 -8.84
CA GLY A 44 -26.31 -11.96 -9.75
C GLY A 44 -25.33 -10.97 -9.12
N ILE A 45 -24.46 -10.42 -9.98
CA ILE A 45 -23.45 -9.43 -9.61
C ILE A 45 -23.82 -8.11 -10.29
N THR A 46 -23.77 -7.00 -9.56
CA THR A 46 -23.93 -5.65 -10.12
C THR A 46 -22.62 -4.87 -10.00
N PHE A 47 -22.40 -3.95 -10.93
CA PHE A 47 -21.24 -3.06 -10.93
C PHE A 47 -21.69 -1.60 -10.83
N SER A 48 -21.00 -0.81 -10.01
CA SER A 48 -21.18 0.64 -9.90
C SER A 48 -19.83 1.31 -9.68
N SER A 49 -19.68 2.55 -10.14
CA SER A 49 -18.51 3.37 -9.85
C SER A 49 -18.91 4.81 -9.53
N ARG A 50 -18.07 5.50 -8.75
CA ARG A 50 -18.32 6.88 -8.32
C ARG A 50 -17.00 7.57 -7.99
N PHE A 51 -16.81 8.77 -8.54
CA PHE A 51 -15.66 9.61 -8.16
C PHE A 51 -15.80 10.06 -6.71
N LEU A 52 -14.68 10.04 -6.00
CA LEU A 52 -14.59 10.67 -4.69
C LEU A 52 -14.71 12.19 -4.86
N LYS A 53 -15.65 12.81 -4.14
CA LYS A 53 -15.85 14.27 -4.15
C LYS A 53 -14.84 14.98 -3.24
N SER A 54 -13.55 14.79 -3.51
CA SER A 54 -12.48 15.52 -2.84
C SER A 54 -12.41 16.98 -3.32
N TYR A 55 -11.76 17.86 -2.55
CA TYR A 55 -11.50 19.23 -2.98
C TYR A 55 -10.67 19.25 -4.27
N ALA A 56 -9.68 18.38 -4.41
CA ALA A 56 -8.90 18.24 -5.62
C ALA A 56 -9.77 17.93 -6.85
N TYR A 57 -10.68 16.97 -6.73
CA TYR A 57 -11.60 16.60 -7.81
C TYR A 57 -12.55 17.74 -8.18
N THR A 58 -13.24 18.32 -7.20
CA THR A 58 -14.26 19.35 -7.46
C THR A 58 -13.63 20.64 -7.98
N SER A 59 -12.47 21.04 -7.46
CA SER A 59 -11.77 22.25 -7.90
C SER A 59 -11.25 22.12 -9.33
N ASN A 60 -10.69 20.97 -9.69
CA ASN A 60 -10.21 20.71 -11.05
C ASN A 60 -11.38 20.67 -12.06
N LEU A 61 -12.53 20.14 -11.66
CA LEU A 61 -13.76 20.18 -12.46
C LEU A 61 -14.24 21.62 -12.70
N GLU A 62 -14.36 22.41 -11.64
CA GLU A 62 -14.87 23.79 -11.71
C GLU A 62 -14.02 24.67 -12.64
N HIS A 63 -12.70 24.48 -12.62
CA HIS A 63 -11.76 25.28 -13.43
C HIS A 63 -11.47 24.69 -14.81
N GLU A 64 -12.03 23.51 -15.13
CA GLU A 64 -11.71 22.72 -16.32
C GLU A 64 -10.19 22.59 -16.56
N GLN A 65 -9.42 22.47 -15.47
CA GLN A 65 -7.96 22.46 -15.47
C GLN A 65 -7.41 21.82 -14.19
N ILE A 66 -6.19 21.29 -14.25
CA ILE A 66 -5.49 20.82 -13.05
C ILE A 66 -4.98 22.03 -12.28
N VAL A 67 -5.60 22.34 -11.13
CA VAL A 67 -5.31 23.48 -10.26
C VAL A 67 -4.80 23.07 -8.88
N VAL A 68 -5.04 21.82 -8.48
CA VAL A 68 -4.44 21.21 -7.28
C VAL A 68 -3.23 20.38 -7.69
N SER A 69 -2.11 20.59 -7.00
CA SER A 69 -0.88 19.82 -7.20
C SER A 69 -1.01 18.43 -6.59
N GLU A 70 -0.53 17.43 -7.31
CA GLU A 70 -0.53 16.02 -6.94
C GLU A 70 0.91 15.50 -6.82
N PHE A 71 1.07 14.18 -6.68
CA PHE A 71 2.37 13.53 -6.49
C PHE A 71 3.37 13.85 -7.62
N GLY A 72 2.97 13.68 -8.87
CA GLY A 72 3.81 13.89 -10.06
C GLY A 72 3.47 15.12 -10.90
N THR A 73 2.45 15.89 -10.52
CA THR A 73 1.93 17.01 -11.32
C THR A 73 1.76 18.28 -10.50
N THR A 74 2.33 19.39 -10.97
CA THR A 74 2.06 20.71 -10.39
C THR A 74 0.76 21.29 -10.95
N GLY A 75 -0.16 21.67 -10.07
CA GLY A 75 -1.40 22.37 -10.45
C GLY A 75 -1.13 23.83 -10.83
N LYS A 76 -1.93 24.37 -11.76
CA LYS A 76 -1.87 25.79 -12.11
C LYS A 76 -2.57 26.63 -11.05
N SER A 77 -1.85 27.58 -10.47
CA SER A 77 -2.41 28.51 -9.49
C SER A 77 -3.52 29.38 -10.10
N VAL A 78 -4.68 29.38 -9.45
CA VAL A 78 -5.86 30.21 -9.80
C VAL A 78 -5.89 31.54 -9.04
N THR A 79 -5.07 31.67 -7.98
CA THR A 79 -4.91 32.91 -7.21
C THR A 79 -4.28 33.99 -8.10
N LYS A 80 -4.77 35.24 -8.10
CA LYS A 80 -4.20 36.32 -8.95
C LYS A 80 -3.00 37.04 -8.30
N SER A 81 -3.05 37.28 -6.99
CA SER A 81 -2.02 38.03 -6.25
C SER A 81 -0.75 37.21 -6.02
N LYS A 82 0.43 37.77 -6.35
CA LYS A 82 1.73 37.09 -6.14
C LYS A 82 2.03 36.81 -4.66
N LEU A 83 1.63 37.70 -3.75
CA LEU A 83 1.84 37.51 -2.31
C LEU A 83 0.92 36.41 -1.76
N ALA A 84 -0.35 36.42 -2.18
CA ALA A 84 -1.29 35.37 -1.81
C ALA A 84 -0.88 34.00 -2.37
N LYS A 85 -0.37 33.96 -3.62
CA LYS A 85 0.22 32.74 -4.19
C LYS A 85 1.35 32.18 -3.33
N LEU A 86 2.24 33.04 -2.82
CA LEU A 86 3.34 32.59 -1.97
C LEU A 86 2.82 32.10 -0.62
N GLY A 87 1.82 32.77 -0.03
CA GLY A 87 1.17 32.31 1.20
C GLY A 87 0.49 30.94 1.04
N ASP A 88 -0.24 30.75 -0.07
CA ASP A 88 -0.93 29.49 -0.39
C ASP A 88 0.04 28.30 -0.47
N LYS A 89 1.27 28.51 -0.94
CA LYS A 89 2.31 27.47 -1.05
C LYS A 89 2.76 26.91 0.30
N PHE A 90 2.61 27.67 1.39
CA PHE A 90 3.04 27.27 2.73
C PHE A 90 1.87 26.98 3.67
N ALA A 91 0.62 27.14 3.22
CA ALA A 91 -0.54 26.71 3.95
C ALA A 91 -0.62 25.18 3.91
N PHE A 92 -0.58 24.53 5.07
CA PHE A 92 -0.49 23.06 5.18
C PHE A 92 -1.63 22.35 4.44
N ASP A 93 -2.84 22.90 4.53
CA ASP A 93 -4.05 22.40 3.87
C ASP A 93 -4.04 22.53 2.34
N LYS A 94 -3.14 23.34 1.79
CA LYS A 94 -2.91 23.50 0.35
C LYS A 94 -1.60 22.86 -0.13
N MET A 95 -0.72 22.49 0.80
CA MET A 95 0.55 21.84 0.52
C MET A 95 0.36 20.37 0.08
N PHE A 96 -0.68 19.71 0.59
CA PHE A 96 -1.00 18.33 0.26
C PHE A 96 -2.38 18.24 -0.39
N SER A 97 -2.49 17.44 -1.46
CA SER A 97 -3.79 17.11 -2.05
C SER A 97 -4.62 16.25 -1.09
N ASP A 98 -5.93 16.42 -1.15
CA ASP A 98 -6.89 15.51 -0.52
C ASP A 98 -7.47 14.47 -1.49
N ASN A 99 -6.90 14.34 -2.68
CA ASN A 99 -7.15 13.20 -3.56
C ASN A 99 -6.71 11.92 -2.83
N ALA A 100 -7.61 10.94 -2.74
CA ALA A 100 -7.39 9.71 -1.99
C ALA A 100 -7.51 8.45 -2.86
N PRO A 101 -6.69 8.26 -3.92
CA PRO A 101 -6.88 7.20 -4.92
C PRO A 101 -6.18 5.88 -4.55
N VAL A 102 -5.81 5.66 -3.27
CA VAL A 102 -5.02 4.48 -2.89
C VAL A 102 -5.93 3.30 -2.58
N GLY A 103 -6.85 3.43 -1.63
CA GLY A 103 -7.63 2.30 -1.18
C GLY A 103 -8.77 2.67 -0.23
N VAL A 104 -9.64 1.70 0.02
CA VAL A 104 -10.68 1.79 1.06
C VAL A 104 -10.22 1.04 2.30
N VAL A 105 -10.21 1.73 3.44
CA VAL A 105 -9.76 1.22 4.73
C VAL A 105 -10.85 1.35 5.78
N LYS A 106 -10.71 0.60 6.88
CA LYS A 106 -11.66 0.61 8.00
C LYS A 106 -11.05 1.27 9.23
N PHE A 107 -11.76 2.23 9.79
CA PHE A 107 -11.49 2.80 11.11
C PHE A 107 -12.80 2.91 11.88
N GLY A 108 -12.85 2.43 13.13
CA GLY A 108 -14.01 2.66 13.97
C GLY A 108 -15.33 2.07 13.47
N GLY A 109 -15.28 0.97 12.70
CA GLY A 109 -16.47 0.41 12.05
C GLY A 109 -16.84 1.07 10.72
N GLU A 110 -16.28 2.22 10.39
CA GLU A 110 -16.60 3.01 9.19
C GLU A 110 -15.54 2.86 8.09
N TYR A 111 -15.90 3.24 6.86
CA TYR A 111 -15.07 3.05 5.67
C TYR A 111 -14.58 4.40 5.13
N TYR A 112 -13.30 4.44 4.76
CA TYR A 112 -12.63 5.65 4.30
C TYR A 112 -11.79 5.38 3.05
N CYS A 113 -11.87 6.26 2.05
CA CYS A 113 -10.81 6.39 1.05
C CYS A 113 -9.57 7.01 1.67
N THR A 114 -8.39 6.50 1.33
CA THR A 114 -7.12 6.96 1.88
C THR A 114 -6.08 7.26 0.79
N THR A 115 -5.09 8.05 1.16
CA THR A 115 -3.81 8.23 0.48
C THR A 115 -2.71 8.21 1.55
N GLU A 116 -1.50 8.65 1.23
CA GLU A 116 -0.41 8.84 2.20
C GLU A 116 -0.43 10.23 2.86
N ALA A 117 -1.08 11.21 2.21
CA ALA A 117 -1.33 12.53 2.79
C ALA A 117 -2.29 12.44 3.99
N PRO A 118 -2.34 13.43 4.91
CA PRO A 118 -3.08 13.33 6.17
C PRO A 118 -4.59 13.62 5.98
N PHE A 119 -5.15 13.28 4.82
CA PHE A 119 -6.55 13.48 4.48
C PHE A 119 -7.18 12.15 4.06
N ILE A 120 -8.22 11.76 4.77
CA ILE A 120 -9.03 10.59 4.44
C ILE A 120 -10.48 11.03 4.25
N HIS A 121 -11.26 10.28 3.48
CA HIS A 121 -12.65 10.63 3.19
C HIS A 121 -13.56 9.48 3.57
N LYS A 122 -14.47 9.73 4.51
CA LYS A 122 -15.51 8.78 4.87
C LYS A 122 -16.44 8.58 3.69
N ILE A 123 -16.79 7.32 3.41
CA ILE A 123 -17.71 6.95 2.34
C ILE A 123 -18.86 6.10 2.86
N ASP A 124 -19.98 6.13 2.15
CA ASP A 124 -21.03 5.13 2.28
C ASP A 124 -20.66 3.91 1.42
N PRO A 125 -20.42 2.71 2.00
CA PRO A 125 -20.05 1.52 1.22
C PRO A 125 -21.21 0.99 0.33
N THR A 126 -22.44 1.38 0.61
CA THR A 126 -23.64 0.98 -0.15
C THR A 126 -23.80 1.82 -1.41
N THR A 127 -23.62 3.14 -1.30
CA THR A 127 -23.87 4.07 -2.41
C THR A 127 -22.59 4.60 -3.05
N LEU A 128 -21.44 4.43 -2.41
CA LEU A 128 -20.14 5.07 -2.72
C LEU A 128 -20.15 6.60 -2.56
N GLU A 129 -21.14 7.17 -1.85
CA GLU A 129 -21.15 8.61 -1.59
C GLU A 129 -20.00 9.03 -0.69
N THR A 130 -19.34 10.12 -1.06
CA THR A 130 -18.43 10.84 -0.16
C THR A 130 -19.24 11.53 0.91
N ILE A 131 -19.06 11.13 2.17
CA ILE A 131 -19.79 11.66 3.33
C ILE A 131 -19.07 12.88 3.89
N SER A 132 -17.78 12.74 4.21
CA SER A 132 -17.00 13.79 4.87
C SER A 132 -15.50 13.59 4.73
N LYS A 133 -14.75 14.69 4.68
CA LYS A 133 -13.29 14.70 4.83
C LYS A 133 -12.89 14.70 6.30
N VAL A 134 -11.87 13.93 6.65
CA VAL A 134 -11.18 13.98 7.95
C VAL A 134 -9.76 14.49 7.74
N ASP A 135 -9.39 15.49 8.53
CA ASP A 135 -8.06 16.11 8.54
C ASP A 135 -7.25 15.53 9.70
N LEU A 136 -6.47 14.49 9.42
CA LEU A 136 -5.65 13.82 10.43
C LEU A 136 -4.53 14.71 10.96
N HIS A 137 -4.11 15.74 10.21
CA HIS A 137 -3.16 16.72 10.72
C HIS A 137 -3.78 17.52 11.88
N LYS A 138 -5.02 17.97 11.74
CA LYS A 138 -5.73 18.66 12.82
C LYS A 138 -6.05 17.75 14.00
N GLU A 139 -6.46 16.51 13.74
CA GLU A 139 -6.84 15.57 14.79
C GLU A 139 -5.63 15.01 15.56
N LEU A 140 -4.51 14.76 14.87
CA LEU A 140 -3.39 13.97 15.39
C LEU A 140 -2.02 14.66 15.30
N GLY A 141 -1.89 15.80 14.61
CA GLY A 141 -0.62 16.51 14.45
C GLY A 141 0.37 15.80 13.53
N ILE A 142 -0.12 15.06 12.52
CA ILE A 142 0.70 14.22 11.63
C ILE A 142 0.91 14.86 10.26
N ASN A 143 1.98 14.50 9.57
CA ASN A 143 2.29 14.98 8.22
C ASN A 143 1.87 13.99 7.13
N SER A 144 2.02 12.70 7.40
CA SER A 144 1.60 11.61 6.53
C SER A 144 1.38 10.35 7.36
N HIS A 145 0.88 9.28 6.74
CA HIS A 145 0.65 8.01 7.39
C HIS A 145 0.76 6.86 6.39
N CYS A 146 0.90 5.62 6.88
CA CYS A 146 0.74 4.47 5.99
C CYS A 146 -0.74 4.37 5.54
N PRO A 147 -1.02 4.21 4.23
CA PRO A 147 -2.36 4.03 3.68
C PRO A 147 -2.90 2.60 3.91
N ASN A 148 -2.10 1.70 4.49
CA ASN A 148 -2.43 0.30 4.69
C ASN A 148 -2.51 -0.05 6.20
N PRO A 149 -3.48 0.50 6.94
CA PRO A 149 -3.65 0.18 8.36
C PRO A 149 -4.04 -1.30 8.54
N LYS A 150 -3.71 -1.87 9.70
CA LYS A 150 -3.97 -3.27 10.02
C LYS A 150 -5.07 -3.34 11.09
N THR A 151 -6.23 -3.90 10.75
CA THR A 151 -7.34 -4.11 11.70
C THR A 151 -7.19 -5.45 12.38
N LEU A 152 -7.20 -5.47 13.70
CA LEU A 152 -7.13 -6.67 14.54
C LEU A 152 -8.52 -7.32 14.69
N PRO A 153 -8.60 -8.59 15.12
CA PRO A 153 -9.88 -9.30 15.29
C PRO A 153 -10.86 -8.62 16.26
N ASP A 154 -10.38 -7.87 17.24
CA ASP A 154 -11.20 -7.09 18.19
C ASP A 154 -11.72 -5.77 17.58
N GLY A 155 -11.38 -5.47 16.33
CA GLY A 155 -11.74 -4.24 15.63
C GLY A 155 -10.80 -3.06 15.88
N THR A 156 -9.76 -3.22 16.71
CA THR A 156 -8.71 -2.21 16.89
C THR A 156 -7.90 -2.06 15.61
N THR A 157 -7.72 -0.84 15.12
CA THR A 157 -6.93 -0.58 13.92
C THR A 157 -5.56 -0.01 14.29
N ILE A 158 -4.49 -0.71 13.92
CA ILE A 158 -3.11 -0.24 14.07
C ILE A 158 -2.72 0.57 12.83
N ASN A 159 -2.05 1.70 13.01
CA ASN A 159 -1.41 2.41 11.91
C ASN A 159 -0.09 3.08 12.35
N ILE A 160 0.71 3.44 11.36
CA ILE A 160 1.95 4.21 11.52
C ILE A 160 1.71 5.62 11.05
N LEU A 161 1.95 6.57 11.94
CA LEU A 161 1.79 7.99 11.68
C LEU A 161 3.16 8.64 11.61
N HIS A 162 3.40 9.41 10.56
CA HIS A 162 4.63 10.16 10.38
C HIS A 162 4.42 11.58 10.86
N GLY A 163 5.21 12.00 11.84
CA GLY A 163 5.10 13.34 12.43
C GLY A 163 6.45 13.87 12.87
N VAL A 164 6.44 15.03 13.53
CA VAL A 164 7.63 15.66 14.09
C VAL A 164 7.49 15.69 15.62
N GLY A 165 8.47 15.10 16.31
CA GLY A 165 8.62 15.16 17.76
C GLY A 165 9.67 16.17 18.20
N ALA A 166 9.97 16.18 19.50
CA ALA A 166 10.97 17.10 20.07
C ALA A 166 12.39 16.92 19.50
N THR A 167 12.72 15.72 19.02
CA THR A 167 14.05 15.33 18.52
C THR A 167 14.18 15.37 16.99
N GLY A 168 13.06 15.53 16.27
CA GLY A 168 12.98 15.47 14.81
C GLY A 168 11.81 14.62 14.31
N PRO A 169 11.83 14.21 13.03
CA PRO A 169 10.82 13.30 12.48
C PRO A 169 10.80 11.96 13.20
N LYS A 170 9.61 11.39 13.36
CA LYS A 170 9.35 10.14 14.07
C LYS A 170 8.22 9.35 13.41
N TYR A 171 8.23 8.04 13.65
CA TYR A 171 7.17 7.12 13.26
C TYR A 171 6.43 6.69 14.53
N ASP A 172 5.24 7.25 14.74
CA ASP A 172 4.38 6.93 15.88
C ASP A 172 3.49 5.73 15.55
N ILE A 173 3.55 4.70 16.39
CA ILE A 173 2.72 3.50 16.28
C ILE A 173 1.49 3.72 17.14
N VAL A 174 0.30 3.70 16.53
CA VAL A 174 -0.96 3.97 17.22
C VAL A 174 -1.95 2.81 17.09
N ALA A 175 -2.76 2.62 18.13
CA ALA A 175 -3.97 1.82 18.12
C ALA A 175 -5.18 2.74 18.15
N ILE A 176 -5.97 2.70 17.08
CA ILE A 176 -7.24 3.41 16.93
C ILE A 176 -8.36 2.44 17.37
N PRO A 177 -9.23 2.84 18.31
CA PRO A 177 -10.24 1.95 18.87
C PRO A 177 -11.35 1.60 17.85
N PRO A 178 -12.06 0.47 18.05
CA PRO A 178 -13.17 0.05 17.19
C PRO A 178 -14.39 0.99 17.25
N THR A 179 -14.51 1.79 18.31
CA THR A 179 -15.56 2.79 18.50
C THR A 179 -14.97 4.06 19.12
N PRO A 180 -15.62 5.23 18.96
CA PRO A 180 -15.15 6.45 19.63
C PRO A 180 -15.04 6.26 21.14
N LEU A 181 -14.01 6.85 21.74
CA LEU A 181 -13.85 6.87 23.20
C LEU A 181 -14.98 7.69 23.84
N GLU A 182 -15.30 7.41 25.10
CA GLU A 182 -16.33 8.14 25.83
C GLU A 182 -16.11 9.66 25.77
N GLY A 183 -17.16 10.41 25.40
CA GLY A 183 -17.11 11.85 25.23
C GLY A 183 -16.33 12.34 23.99
N LYS A 184 -16.00 11.45 23.04
CA LYS A 184 -15.37 11.80 21.75
C LYS A 184 -16.31 11.56 20.58
N SER A 185 -16.27 12.45 19.60
CA SER A 185 -17.09 12.39 18.38
C SER A 185 -16.49 11.47 17.30
N THR A 186 -15.22 11.08 17.42
CA THR A 186 -14.49 10.33 16.40
C THR A 186 -13.49 9.37 17.02
N VAL A 187 -13.19 8.28 16.31
CA VAL A 187 -12.15 7.30 16.68
C VAL A 187 -10.73 7.85 16.60
N PHE A 188 -10.53 8.95 15.86
CA PHE A 188 -9.23 9.62 15.76
C PHE A 188 -8.93 10.52 16.95
N ALA A 189 -9.87 10.76 17.86
CA ALA A 189 -9.62 11.60 19.02
C ALA A 189 -8.81 10.84 20.08
N LYS A 190 -7.52 11.14 20.19
CA LYS A 190 -6.57 10.56 21.15
C LYS A 190 -6.43 9.02 21.02
N PRO A 191 -5.97 8.50 19.87
CA PRO A 191 -5.67 7.08 19.75
C PRO A 191 -4.60 6.67 20.76
N LYS A 192 -4.62 5.40 21.18
CA LYS A 192 -3.63 4.88 22.11
C LYS A 192 -2.28 4.82 21.39
N LYS A 193 -1.30 5.57 21.87
CA LYS A 193 0.08 5.43 21.40
C LYS A 193 0.68 4.14 21.96
N ILE A 194 1.09 3.23 21.07
CA ILE A 194 1.77 1.98 21.43
C ILE A 194 3.25 2.28 21.67
N GLY A 195 3.89 2.94 20.70
CA GLY A 195 5.31 3.20 20.73
C GLY A 195 5.69 4.31 19.74
N SER A 196 6.98 4.59 19.65
CA SER A 196 7.54 5.58 18.74
C SER A 196 8.97 5.20 18.43
N VAL A 197 9.39 5.43 17.20
CA VAL A 197 10.80 5.37 16.81
C VAL A 197 11.18 6.65 16.08
N ASP A 198 12.41 7.12 16.32
CA ASP A 198 12.95 8.27 15.62
C ASP A 198 13.33 7.87 14.18
N ALA A 199 13.03 8.75 13.23
CA ALA A 199 13.53 8.61 11.87
C ALA A 199 15.07 8.68 11.88
N ARG A 200 15.73 7.80 11.14
CA ARG A 200 17.19 7.75 11.03
C ARG A 200 17.78 9.05 10.49
N TRP A 201 17.08 9.73 9.57
CA TRP A 201 17.56 10.95 8.92
C TRP A 201 16.62 12.13 9.17
N LYS A 202 17.10 13.13 9.92
CA LYS A 202 16.29 14.27 10.37
C LYS A 202 15.71 15.14 9.25
N LEU A 203 16.37 15.20 8.09
CA LEU A 203 15.94 15.98 6.93
C LEU A 203 15.57 15.11 5.73
N ASN A 204 15.59 13.78 5.90
CA ASN A 204 15.31 12.80 4.85
C ASN A 204 14.49 11.64 5.45
N PRO A 205 13.32 11.87 6.08
CA PRO A 205 12.50 10.78 6.58
C PRO A 205 12.16 9.77 5.47
N CYS A 206 12.04 8.50 5.85
CA CYS A 206 11.76 7.41 4.94
C CYS A 206 10.36 7.52 4.33
N HIS A 207 10.23 7.18 3.05
CA HIS A 207 8.94 6.82 2.46
C HIS A 207 8.56 5.41 2.92
N MET A 208 7.41 5.27 3.57
CA MET A 208 6.95 4.01 4.16
C MET A 208 5.49 3.76 3.81
N HIS A 209 5.27 2.92 2.81
CA HIS A 209 3.93 2.64 2.27
C HIS A 209 3.17 1.57 3.07
N THR A 210 3.88 0.62 3.68
CA THR A 210 3.31 -0.42 4.53
C THR A 210 4.19 -0.70 5.75
N PHE A 211 3.61 -1.38 6.74
CA PHE A 211 4.29 -1.89 7.91
C PHE A 211 3.80 -3.32 8.22
N GLY A 212 4.59 -4.04 9.01
CA GLY A 212 4.29 -5.41 9.44
C GLY A 212 3.77 -5.47 10.86
N LEU A 213 2.99 -6.51 11.15
CA LEU A 213 2.62 -6.91 12.50
C LEU A 213 2.97 -8.38 12.67
N THR A 214 3.41 -8.75 13.86
CA THR A 214 3.40 -10.13 14.35
C THR A 214 2.48 -10.20 15.57
N GLU A 215 2.41 -11.35 16.25
CA GLU A 215 1.73 -11.47 17.54
C GLU A 215 2.28 -10.43 18.55
N ASN A 216 3.60 -10.28 18.65
CA ASN A 216 4.23 -9.46 19.69
C ASN A 216 4.89 -8.17 19.19
N TYR A 217 5.11 -7.99 17.88
CA TYR A 217 5.91 -6.88 17.34
C TYR A 217 5.18 -6.10 16.25
N VAL A 218 5.49 -4.80 16.19
CA VAL A 218 5.31 -3.96 15.01
C VAL A 218 6.65 -3.89 14.29
N VAL A 219 6.62 -4.12 12.98
CA VAL A 219 7.81 -4.17 12.11
C VAL A 219 7.79 -2.98 11.17
N LEU A 220 8.82 -2.13 11.24
CA LEU A 220 9.01 -1.01 10.32
C LEU A 220 10.28 -1.23 9.50
N LEU A 221 10.15 -1.20 8.17
CA LEU A 221 11.28 -1.26 7.25
C LEU A 221 11.60 0.17 6.80
N GLU A 222 12.59 0.79 7.44
CA GLU A 222 13.09 2.11 7.07
C GLU A 222 14.06 1.99 5.88
N GLN A 223 13.49 1.97 4.68
CA GLN A 223 14.17 1.83 3.39
C GLN A 223 14.93 3.11 2.97
N PRO A 224 15.87 3.04 2.01
CA PRO A 224 16.65 4.19 1.61
C PRO A 224 15.96 5.11 0.59
N LEU A 225 14.66 4.91 0.31
CA LEU A 225 13.85 5.92 -0.38
C LEU A 225 13.33 6.94 0.63
N THR A 226 13.68 8.20 0.46
CA THR A 226 13.42 9.28 1.43
C THR A 226 12.70 10.46 0.82
N ILE A 227 12.14 11.31 1.68
CA ILE A 227 11.62 12.64 1.32
C ILE A 227 12.69 13.66 1.74
N ASP A 228 13.47 14.19 0.80
CA ASP A 228 14.40 15.30 1.08
C ASP A 228 13.60 16.58 1.37
N VAL A 229 13.50 16.93 2.65
CA VAL A 229 12.73 18.09 3.13
C VAL A 229 13.26 19.39 2.52
N LYS A 230 14.57 19.51 2.28
CA LYS A 230 15.18 20.71 1.68
C LYS A 230 14.79 20.80 0.20
N ALA A 231 14.89 19.69 -0.52
CA ALA A 231 14.47 19.63 -1.92
C ALA A 231 12.97 19.90 -2.05
N MET A 232 12.15 19.33 -1.17
CA MET A 232 10.70 19.56 -1.12
C MET A 232 10.39 21.06 -0.97
N VAL A 233 10.96 21.74 0.04
CA VAL A 233 10.74 23.20 0.24
C VAL A 233 11.20 24.00 -0.98
N ALA A 234 12.38 23.70 -1.53
CA ALA A 234 12.88 24.38 -2.73
C ALA A 234 11.97 24.12 -3.95
N ASN A 235 11.44 22.92 -4.09
CA ASN A 235 10.55 22.52 -5.19
C ASN A 235 9.18 23.19 -5.08
N THR A 236 8.62 23.33 -3.88
CA THR A 236 7.40 24.11 -3.64
C THR A 236 7.56 25.56 -4.11
N ILE A 237 8.70 26.19 -3.80
CA ILE A 237 8.99 27.57 -4.26
C ILE A 237 9.11 27.61 -5.80
N ARG A 238 9.73 26.59 -6.40
CA ARG A 238 10.00 26.47 -7.85
C ARG A 238 8.86 25.85 -8.66
N ASP A 239 7.70 25.59 -8.06
CA ASP A 239 6.54 24.98 -8.73
C ASP A 239 6.84 23.60 -9.34
N LYS A 240 7.65 22.79 -8.66
CA LYS A 240 7.95 21.41 -9.03
C LYS A 240 7.07 20.42 -8.24
N PRO A 241 6.72 19.26 -8.83
CA PRO A 241 5.85 18.27 -8.18
C PRO A 241 6.54 17.58 -7.00
N PHE A 242 5.74 16.94 -6.14
CA PHE A 242 6.19 16.31 -4.89
C PHE A 242 7.26 15.23 -5.12
N ILE A 243 7.09 14.38 -6.14
CA ILE A 243 8.03 13.30 -6.50
C ILE A 243 9.47 13.82 -6.72
N GLY A 244 9.63 15.07 -7.15
CA GLY A 244 10.95 15.69 -7.33
C GLY A 244 11.70 15.97 -6.02
N GLY A 245 11.05 15.82 -4.86
CA GLY A 245 11.65 15.89 -3.53
C GLY A 245 11.98 14.52 -2.94
N MET A 246 11.75 13.41 -3.67
CA MET A 246 12.13 12.08 -3.21
C MET A 246 13.58 11.75 -3.63
N GLU A 247 14.31 11.07 -2.75
CA GLU A 247 15.71 10.71 -2.96
C GLU A 247 15.96 9.25 -2.56
N TRP A 248 16.56 8.48 -3.47
CA TRP A 248 17.13 7.18 -3.15
C TRP A 248 18.56 7.34 -2.62
N MET A 249 18.77 7.02 -1.35
CA MET A 249 20.04 7.14 -0.67
C MET A 249 20.96 5.96 -1.03
N GLU A 250 21.75 6.12 -2.09
CA GLU A 250 22.66 5.07 -2.57
C GLU A 250 23.60 4.54 -1.46
N ASN A 251 23.91 3.24 -1.52
CA ASN A 251 24.75 2.52 -0.54
C ASN A 251 24.22 2.53 0.90
N LYS A 252 22.93 2.80 1.14
CA LYS A 252 22.31 2.68 2.46
C LYS A 252 21.47 1.41 2.55
N LEU A 253 21.72 0.65 3.61
CA LEU A 253 20.93 -0.52 4.01
C LEU A 253 19.55 -0.12 4.56
N VAL A 254 18.58 -1.01 4.44
CA VAL A 254 17.27 -0.92 5.11
C VAL A 254 17.50 -1.09 6.61
N LYS A 255 17.05 -0.15 7.43
CA LYS A 255 17.04 -0.31 8.89
C LYS A 255 15.71 -0.94 9.30
N ILE A 256 15.75 -1.94 10.17
CA ILE A 256 14.53 -2.60 10.65
C ILE A 256 14.31 -2.22 12.10
N HIS A 257 13.13 -1.66 12.38
CA HIS A 257 12.66 -1.44 13.74
C HIS A 257 11.70 -2.55 14.13
N LEU A 258 11.97 -3.18 15.27
CA LEU A 258 11.05 -4.13 15.91
C LEU A 258 10.57 -3.50 17.22
N VAL A 259 9.30 -3.12 17.28
CA VAL A 259 8.72 -2.50 18.48
C VAL A 259 7.76 -3.49 19.13
N ASN A 260 8.02 -3.85 20.38
CA ASN A 260 7.14 -4.74 21.12
C ASN A 260 5.79 -4.06 21.36
N ARG A 261 4.69 -4.74 20.96
CA ARG A 261 3.32 -4.20 20.96
C ARG A 261 2.75 -3.94 22.35
N GLU A 262 3.21 -4.69 23.35
CA GLU A 262 2.74 -4.57 24.72
C GLU A 262 3.47 -3.43 25.45
N THR A 263 4.80 -3.45 25.39
CA THR A 263 5.66 -2.51 26.14
C THR A 263 5.92 -1.19 25.42
N GLY A 264 5.69 -1.14 24.10
CA GLY A 264 5.98 0.02 23.26
C GLY A 264 7.47 0.25 23.01
N LYS A 265 8.34 -0.65 23.47
CA LYS A 265 9.80 -0.49 23.40
C LYS A 265 10.36 -1.17 22.17
N GLU A 266 11.29 -0.48 21.51
CA GLU A 266 12.09 -1.08 20.45
C GLU A 266 13.00 -2.16 21.03
N VAL A 267 13.06 -3.32 20.35
CA VAL A 267 13.97 -4.41 20.69
C VAL A 267 15.41 -3.89 20.56
N LYS A 268 16.25 -4.22 21.55
CA LYS A 268 17.65 -3.78 21.60
C LYS A 268 18.56 -4.57 20.64
N LEU A 269 18.19 -4.64 19.37
CA LEU A 269 18.97 -5.27 18.30
C LEU A 269 19.27 -4.22 17.22
N LYS A 270 20.53 -4.12 16.81
CA LYS A 270 20.94 -3.25 15.70
C LYS A 270 20.81 -4.02 14.39
N VAL A 271 19.62 -4.02 13.80
CA VAL A 271 19.33 -4.82 12.61
C VAL A 271 19.31 -3.96 11.35
N LYS A 272 20.06 -4.37 10.33
CA LYS A 272 20.02 -3.80 8.99
C LYS A 272 19.90 -4.91 7.96
N CYS A 273 19.19 -4.67 6.88
CA CYS A 273 19.06 -5.58 5.76
C CYS A 273 19.70 -4.96 4.51
N GLU A 274 20.19 -5.79 3.61
CA GLU A 274 20.55 -5.39 2.24
C GLU A 274 19.50 -4.44 1.63
N ALA A 275 19.96 -3.48 0.83
CA ALA A 275 19.12 -2.42 0.30
C ALA A 275 18.10 -2.97 -0.72
N PHE A 276 16.84 -2.59 -0.56
CA PHE A 276 15.77 -2.79 -1.54
C PHE A 276 14.71 -1.71 -1.36
N PHE A 277 13.98 -1.43 -2.44
CA PHE A 277 12.76 -0.63 -2.44
C PHE A 277 11.56 -1.55 -2.22
N TYR A 278 10.57 -1.13 -1.43
CA TYR A 278 9.31 -1.85 -1.29
C TYR A 278 8.12 -0.89 -1.22
N MET A 279 6.98 -1.41 -1.66
CA MET A 279 5.67 -0.84 -1.37
C MET A 279 4.93 -1.70 -0.34
N HIS A 280 4.88 -3.03 -0.55
CA HIS A 280 4.05 -3.91 0.26
C HIS A 280 4.81 -5.01 0.99
N ILE A 281 4.76 -4.94 2.33
CA ILE A 281 4.96 -6.10 3.20
C ILE A 281 3.74 -7.02 3.03
N ILE A 282 4.00 -8.29 2.73
CA ILE A 282 3.00 -9.33 2.52
C ILE A 282 2.43 -9.75 3.88
N ASN A 283 3.30 -10.27 4.75
CA ASN A 283 2.94 -10.63 6.12
C ASN A 283 4.21 -10.72 6.99
N CYS A 284 4.03 -10.68 8.30
CA CYS A 284 5.10 -10.98 9.26
C CYS A 284 4.60 -11.97 10.30
N TYR A 285 5.49 -12.79 10.85
CA TYR A 285 5.16 -13.71 11.94
C TYR A 285 6.37 -14.07 12.78
N GLU A 286 6.13 -14.74 13.90
CA GLU A 286 7.17 -15.25 14.79
C GLU A 286 7.25 -16.77 14.69
N ARG A 287 8.47 -17.32 14.68
CA ARG A 287 8.71 -18.77 14.71
C ARG A 287 10.07 -19.06 15.31
N GLU A 288 10.13 -20.02 16.24
CA GLU A 288 11.39 -20.55 16.80
C GLU A 288 12.38 -19.44 17.19
N ASN A 289 11.93 -18.42 17.94
CA ASN A 289 12.72 -17.27 18.38
C ASN A 289 13.26 -16.37 17.25
N HIS A 290 12.57 -16.34 16.12
CA HIS A 290 12.83 -15.43 15.01
C HIS A 290 11.58 -14.64 14.63
N VAL A 291 11.78 -13.44 14.09
CA VAL A 291 10.76 -12.69 13.35
C VAL A 291 11.02 -12.90 11.86
N ILE A 292 9.98 -13.32 11.14
CA ILE A 292 9.98 -13.51 9.70
C ILE A 292 9.17 -12.38 9.07
N ILE A 293 9.70 -11.78 8.02
CA ILE A 293 9.11 -10.66 7.28
C ILE A 293 9.15 -11.04 5.81
N ASP A 294 7.97 -11.21 5.22
CA ASP A 294 7.83 -11.48 3.79
C ASP A 294 7.35 -10.20 3.08
N VAL A 295 8.08 -9.75 2.05
CA VAL A 295 7.90 -8.43 1.42
C VAL A 295 8.15 -8.48 -0.09
N ASN A 296 7.37 -7.71 -0.87
CA ASN A 296 7.69 -7.48 -2.28
C ASN A 296 8.80 -6.43 -2.37
N GLY A 297 9.98 -6.84 -2.84
CA GLY A 297 11.16 -6.00 -2.88
C GLY A 297 11.76 -5.87 -4.26
N TYR A 298 12.12 -4.65 -4.63
CA TYR A 298 12.81 -4.25 -5.87
C TYR A 298 14.20 -3.77 -5.53
N LYS A 299 15.14 -3.84 -6.47
CA LYS A 299 16.50 -3.35 -6.19
C LYS A 299 16.53 -1.85 -5.93
N LYS A 300 15.68 -1.09 -6.61
CA LYS A 300 15.64 0.37 -6.63
C LYS A 300 14.20 0.86 -6.96
N PRO A 301 13.90 2.16 -6.80
CA PRO A 301 12.53 2.70 -6.89
C PRO A 301 12.11 3.12 -8.31
N GLU A 302 12.71 2.56 -9.36
CA GLU A 302 12.42 2.91 -10.77
C GLU A 302 10.95 2.74 -11.11
N LEU A 303 10.23 1.87 -10.40
CA LEU A 303 8.77 1.70 -10.50
C LEU A 303 8.03 3.05 -10.40
N LEU A 304 8.42 3.92 -9.47
CA LEU A 304 7.79 5.23 -9.29
C LEU A 304 8.01 6.11 -10.53
N TYR A 305 9.20 6.10 -11.11
CA TYR A 305 9.50 6.94 -12.27
C TYR A 305 8.94 6.34 -13.57
N ALA A 306 8.83 5.03 -13.67
CA ALA A 306 8.20 4.34 -14.80
C ALA A 306 6.72 4.70 -14.94
N PHE A 307 6.02 4.98 -13.84
CA PHE A 307 4.60 5.32 -13.82
C PHE A 307 4.27 6.78 -14.16
N HIS A 308 5.26 7.55 -14.66
CA HIS A 308 4.97 8.74 -15.44
C HIS A 308 4.21 8.38 -16.72
N VAL A 309 3.11 9.08 -17.00
CA VAL A 309 2.24 8.84 -18.16
C VAL A 309 3.04 8.87 -19.48
N LYS A 310 3.99 9.80 -19.58
CA LYS A 310 4.90 9.89 -20.73
C LYS A 310 5.72 8.61 -20.91
N ASN A 311 6.32 8.10 -19.83
CA ASN A 311 7.15 6.89 -19.88
C ASN A 311 6.31 5.67 -20.28
N LEU A 312 5.11 5.51 -19.72
CA LEU A 312 4.19 4.43 -20.09
C LEU A 312 3.78 4.45 -21.55
N ARG A 313 3.68 5.62 -22.20
CA ARG A 313 3.31 5.75 -23.62
C ARG A 313 4.49 5.58 -24.55
N GLU A 314 5.64 6.12 -24.20
CA GLU A 314 6.82 6.18 -25.08
C GLU A 314 7.75 4.97 -24.93
N LYS A 315 7.76 4.33 -23.76
CA LYS A 315 8.71 3.26 -23.40
C LYS A 315 8.04 1.95 -23.00
N ALA A 316 6.73 1.78 -23.26
CA ALA A 316 5.96 0.60 -22.84
C ALA A 316 6.68 -0.73 -23.08
N SER A 317 7.30 -0.90 -24.25
CA SER A 317 7.97 -2.13 -24.66
C SER A 317 9.35 -2.37 -24.01
N SER A 318 10.01 -1.34 -23.46
CA SER A 318 11.31 -1.47 -22.78
C SER A 318 11.21 -1.37 -21.26
N LEU A 319 10.12 -0.78 -20.74
CA LEU A 319 9.90 -0.59 -19.32
C LEU A 319 9.98 -1.89 -18.53
N GLY A 320 9.53 -3.02 -19.05
CA GLY A 320 9.62 -4.28 -18.32
C GLY A 320 10.99 -4.88 -18.15
N ASN A 321 11.91 -4.57 -19.06
CA ASN A 321 13.31 -4.96 -18.92
C ASN A 321 14.07 -3.95 -18.04
N GLU A 322 13.60 -2.69 -17.98
CA GLU A 322 14.20 -1.59 -17.20
C GLU A 322 13.71 -1.54 -15.73
N LEU A 323 12.52 -2.07 -15.46
CA LEU A 323 11.99 -2.27 -14.11
C LEU A 323 12.69 -3.49 -13.52
N ASP A 324 13.84 -3.24 -12.88
CA ASP A 324 14.64 -4.24 -12.18
C ASP A 324 13.71 -5.20 -11.41
N GLY A 325 13.60 -6.43 -11.92
CA GLY A 325 12.54 -7.38 -11.57
C GLY A 325 12.44 -7.55 -10.07
N GLY A 326 11.32 -7.12 -9.50
CA GLY A 326 11.05 -7.32 -8.07
C GLY A 326 11.02 -8.80 -7.73
N ALA A 327 11.14 -9.14 -6.46
CA ALA A 327 11.01 -10.50 -5.96
C ALA A 327 10.23 -10.50 -4.64
N VAL A 328 9.60 -11.63 -4.34
CA VAL A 328 9.16 -11.89 -2.96
C VAL A 328 10.40 -12.21 -2.13
N LYS A 329 10.66 -11.38 -1.14
CA LYS A 329 11.82 -11.48 -0.24
C LYS A 329 11.38 -11.92 1.13
N ARG A 330 12.02 -12.96 1.67
CA ARG A 330 11.90 -13.41 3.06
C ARG A 330 13.09 -12.95 3.87
N ILE A 331 12.84 -12.11 4.87
CA ILE A 331 13.83 -11.61 5.83
C ILE A 331 13.60 -12.33 7.15
N VAL A 332 14.67 -12.80 7.78
CA VAL A 332 14.61 -13.53 9.05
C VAL A 332 15.51 -12.86 10.08
N ILE A 333 14.95 -12.52 11.24
CA ILE A 333 15.62 -11.81 12.32
C ILE A 333 15.66 -12.70 13.56
N PRO A 334 16.82 -13.17 14.04
CA PRO A 334 16.90 -13.83 15.33
C PRO A 334 16.64 -12.83 16.46
N LEU A 335 15.78 -13.18 17.42
CA LEU A 335 15.43 -12.32 18.55
C LEU A 335 16.46 -12.39 19.69
N GLU A 336 17.18 -13.50 19.80
CA GLU A 336 18.30 -13.65 20.74
C GLU A 336 19.60 -13.88 19.99
N VAL A 337 20.62 -13.10 20.34
CA VAL A 337 21.96 -13.20 19.78
C VAL A 337 22.93 -13.43 20.93
N ASN A 338 23.60 -14.58 20.93
CA ASN A 338 24.65 -14.86 21.91
C ASN A 338 25.93 -14.10 21.51
N ASP A 339 26.36 -13.17 22.36
CA ASP A 339 27.53 -12.33 22.10
C ASP A 339 28.86 -13.08 21.97
N LYS A 340 28.90 -14.34 22.43
CA LYS A 340 30.05 -15.23 22.30
C LYS A 340 30.16 -15.90 20.93
N VAL A 341 29.15 -15.77 20.06
CA VAL A 341 29.19 -16.31 18.70
C VAL A 341 30.19 -15.51 17.87
N ALA A 342 31.01 -16.24 17.10
CA ALA A 342 32.00 -15.65 16.22
C ALA A 342 31.35 -14.63 15.26
N PRO A 343 31.99 -13.46 15.02
CA PRO A 343 31.58 -12.56 13.96
C PRO A 343 31.44 -13.32 12.63
N GLU A 344 30.53 -12.87 11.78
CA GLU A 344 30.31 -13.40 10.41
C GLU A 344 29.67 -14.79 10.35
N MET A 345 29.30 -15.39 11.48
CA MET A 345 28.44 -16.58 11.50
C MET A 345 27.00 -16.19 11.12
N ASN A 346 26.37 -17.00 10.26
CA ASN A 346 24.94 -16.91 10.00
C ASN A 346 24.16 -17.38 11.23
N LEU A 347 23.29 -16.51 11.75
CA LEU A 347 22.46 -16.79 12.92
C LEU A 347 21.05 -17.29 12.57
N VAL A 348 20.69 -17.36 11.28
CA VAL A 348 19.42 -17.95 10.86
C VAL A 348 19.54 -19.47 10.89
N MET A 349 18.84 -20.09 11.85
CA MET A 349 18.83 -21.54 12.06
C MET A 349 17.55 -22.23 11.55
N LEU A 350 16.65 -21.46 10.93
CA LEU A 350 15.38 -21.98 10.42
C LEU A 350 15.59 -22.86 9.17
N ALA A 351 14.98 -24.04 9.17
CA ALA A 351 14.92 -24.88 7.98
C ALA A 351 13.96 -24.28 6.92
N GLY A 352 14.27 -24.51 5.64
CA GLY A 352 13.41 -24.08 4.52
C GLY A 352 13.59 -22.61 4.11
N THR A 353 14.67 -21.95 4.53
CA THR A 353 15.02 -20.61 4.04
C THR A 353 16.51 -20.47 3.80
N LYS A 354 16.88 -19.67 2.80
CA LYS A 354 18.26 -19.26 2.49
C LYS A 354 18.61 -17.90 3.09
N ALA A 355 17.71 -17.29 3.86
CA ALA A 355 17.93 -16.00 4.51
C ALA A 355 19.10 -16.10 5.49
N LYS A 356 19.85 -15.01 5.62
CA LYS A 356 21.03 -14.96 6.49
C LYS A 356 20.96 -13.78 7.44
N ALA A 357 21.51 -13.96 8.63
CA ALA A 357 21.72 -12.90 9.61
C ALA A 357 23.17 -12.97 10.10
N ASN A 358 24.04 -12.14 9.52
CA ASN A 358 25.48 -12.16 9.81
C ASN A 358 25.81 -11.14 10.89
N ARG A 359 26.36 -11.61 12.02
CA ARG A 359 26.79 -10.74 13.12
C ARG A 359 28.07 -9.97 12.76
N GLN A 360 28.06 -8.67 13.01
CA GLN A 360 29.20 -7.78 12.81
C GLN A 360 30.01 -7.61 14.10
N LYS A 361 31.25 -7.11 13.98
CA LYS A 361 32.14 -6.84 15.12
C LYS A 361 31.55 -5.84 16.13
N ASP A 362 30.70 -4.92 15.70
CA ASP A 362 30.03 -3.92 16.54
C ASP A 362 28.71 -4.43 17.19
N GLY A 363 28.43 -5.73 17.03
CA GLY A 363 27.22 -6.40 17.51
C GLY A 363 25.98 -6.19 16.64
N SER A 364 26.06 -5.44 15.53
CA SER A 364 24.95 -5.32 14.59
C SER A 364 24.74 -6.59 13.76
N LEU A 365 23.52 -6.77 13.25
CA LEU A 365 23.18 -7.83 12.31
C LEU A 365 22.99 -7.24 10.92
N ILE A 366 23.68 -7.82 9.94
CA ILE A 366 23.41 -7.56 8.52
C ILE A 366 22.64 -8.75 7.95
N LEU A 367 21.44 -8.47 7.47
CA LEU A 367 20.54 -9.48 6.93
C LEU A 367 20.63 -9.52 5.40
N THR A 368 20.65 -10.74 4.86
CA THR A 368 20.49 -11.02 3.44
C THR A 368 19.16 -11.76 3.26
N PRO A 369 18.18 -11.19 2.52
CA PRO A 369 16.90 -11.86 2.27
C PRO A 369 17.07 -13.14 1.44
N ASP A 370 16.16 -14.09 1.63
CA ASP A 370 15.90 -15.16 0.67
C ASP A 370 14.94 -14.66 -0.41
N ASN A 371 15.26 -14.85 -1.69
CA ASN A 371 14.31 -14.59 -2.77
C ASN A 371 13.46 -15.85 -2.96
N VAL A 372 12.20 -15.79 -2.52
CA VAL A 372 11.23 -16.90 -2.60
C VAL A 372 10.79 -17.11 -4.06
N THR A 373 10.65 -16.01 -4.81
CA THR A 373 10.26 -16.00 -6.22
C THR A 373 11.22 -15.16 -7.05
N ASN A 374 11.13 -15.27 -8.39
CA ASN A 374 11.86 -14.42 -9.33
C ASN A 374 11.11 -13.12 -9.69
N PHE A 375 9.86 -12.98 -9.23
CA PHE A 375 8.97 -11.86 -9.53
C PHE A 375 8.24 -11.38 -8.26
N ALA A 376 8.02 -10.07 -8.14
CA ALA A 376 7.14 -9.53 -7.13
C ALA A 376 5.68 -9.75 -7.52
N TYR A 377 4.85 -10.05 -6.53
CA TYR A 377 3.39 -10.16 -6.68
C TYR A 377 2.76 -9.11 -5.79
N GLU A 378 2.55 -7.92 -6.36
CA GLU A 378 2.14 -6.72 -5.66
C GLU A 378 0.67 -6.71 -5.24
N ILE A 379 0.33 -5.80 -4.34
CA ILE A 379 -0.99 -5.71 -3.72
C ILE A 379 -1.36 -7.07 -3.08
N PRO A 380 -0.51 -7.57 -2.15
CA PRO A 380 -0.67 -8.91 -1.62
C PRO A 380 -1.93 -9.03 -0.76
N SER A 381 -2.62 -10.15 -0.91
CA SER A 381 -3.73 -10.59 -0.09
C SER A 381 -3.37 -11.95 0.54
N VAL A 382 -3.53 -12.05 1.86
CA VAL A 382 -3.40 -13.29 2.62
C VAL A 382 -4.77 -13.69 3.17
N ASN A 383 -4.89 -14.92 3.70
CA ASN A 383 -6.03 -15.25 4.53
C ASN A 383 -6.06 -14.31 5.76
N PRO A 384 -7.15 -13.55 6.00
CA PRO A 384 -7.23 -12.60 7.10
C PRO A 384 -6.94 -13.21 8.49
N SER A 385 -7.22 -14.50 8.67
CA SER A 385 -6.97 -15.22 9.93
C SER A 385 -5.49 -15.42 10.23
N ASN A 386 -4.63 -15.29 9.21
CA ASN A 386 -3.18 -15.49 9.26
C ASN A 386 -2.38 -14.19 9.26
N ILE A 387 -3.02 -13.01 9.22
CA ILE A 387 -2.31 -11.73 9.34
C ILE A 387 -1.59 -11.69 10.70
N GLY A 388 -0.28 -11.46 10.67
CA GLY A 388 0.57 -11.45 11.87
C GLY A 388 0.92 -12.83 12.43
N LYS A 389 0.55 -13.91 11.74
CA LYS A 389 0.75 -15.30 12.14
C LYS A 389 1.40 -16.10 11.01
N ARG A 390 1.88 -17.30 11.34
CA ARG A 390 2.39 -18.23 10.33
C ARG A 390 1.34 -18.50 9.26
N TYR A 391 1.78 -18.50 8.01
CA TYR A 391 0.96 -18.63 6.81
C TYR A 391 1.79 -19.28 5.69
N CYS A 392 1.15 -19.99 4.78
CA CYS A 392 1.77 -20.66 3.64
C CYS A 392 1.49 -19.93 2.32
N TYR A 393 0.34 -19.25 2.19
CA TYR A 393 -0.13 -18.75 0.91
C TYR A 393 -0.41 -17.26 0.94
N PHE A 394 0.01 -16.57 -0.12
CA PHE A 394 -0.56 -15.27 -0.47
C PHE A 394 -0.89 -15.21 -1.96
N TYR A 395 -1.74 -14.25 -2.29
CA TYR A 395 -2.18 -13.95 -3.64
C TYR A 395 -1.76 -12.53 -3.97
N GLY A 396 -1.25 -12.29 -5.17
CA GLY A 396 -0.86 -10.95 -5.57
C GLY A 396 -0.82 -10.80 -7.07
N SER A 397 -0.81 -9.56 -7.52
CA SER A 397 -0.84 -9.20 -8.93
C SER A 397 0.57 -8.92 -9.43
N SER A 398 0.93 -9.52 -10.55
CA SER A 398 2.16 -9.22 -11.26
C SER A 398 1.81 -8.67 -12.64
N GLY A 399 2.55 -7.68 -13.11
CA GLY A 399 2.49 -7.31 -14.52
C GLY A 399 3.52 -8.12 -15.28
N ASP A 400 3.16 -8.67 -16.45
CA ASP A 400 4.18 -8.80 -17.47
C ASP A 400 4.57 -7.38 -17.88
N MET A 401 5.65 -6.85 -17.30
CA MET A 401 6.07 -5.49 -17.60
C MET A 401 6.59 -5.34 -19.05
N THR A 402 6.75 -6.45 -19.78
CA THR A 402 7.11 -6.51 -21.20
C THR A 402 5.91 -6.71 -22.13
N GLY A 403 4.71 -6.93 -21.59
CA GLY A 403 3.48 -7.22 -22.34
C GLY A 403 2.27 -6.38 -21.92
N THR A 404 1.10 -6.74 -22.43
CA THR A 404 -0.21 -6.14 -22.06
C THR A 404 -0.98 -6.99 -21.05
N THR A 405 -0.42 -8.12 -20.63
CA THR A 405 -1.08 -9.11 -19.79
C THR A 405 -0.72 -8.91 -18.32
N GLY A 406 -1.72 -8.60 -17.50
CA GLY A 406 -1.62 -8.64 -16.04
C GLY A 406 -1.92 -10.06 -15.56
N LYS A 407 -1.17 -10.55 -14.57
CA LYS A 407 -1.30 -11.89 -13.99
C LYS A 407 -1.64 -11.80 -12.51
N VAL A 408 -2.26 -12.85 -11.97
CA VAL A 408 -2.38 -13.08 -10.52
C VAL A 408 -1.65 -14.37 -10.17
N GLY A 409 -0.77 -14.31 -9.18
CA GLY A 409 -0.06 -15.46 -8.63
C GLY A 409 -0.63 -15.86 -7.28
N LYS A 410 -0.81 -17.16 -7.07
CA LYS A 410 -0.78 -17.78 -5.74
C LYS A 410 0.65 -18.25 -5.49
N VAL A 411 1.28 -17.74 -4.43
CA VAL A 411 2.63 -18.13 -4.05
C VAL A 411 2.56 -19.02 -2.81
N ASP A 412 3.14 -20.21 -2.90
CA ASP A 412 3.43 -21.09 -1.76
C ASP A 412 4.79 -20.69 -1.16
N MET A 413 4.73 -20.11 0.02
CA MET A 413 5.88 -19.56 0.74
C MET A 413 6.77 -20.62 1.38
N ASP A 414 6.34 -21.87 1.44
CA ASP A 414 7.11 -22.99 1.99
C ASP A 414 7.74 -23.83 0.89
N ALA A 415 6.96 -24.14 -0.14
CA ALA A 415 7.44 -24.87 -1.31
C ALA A 415 8.22 -23.99 -2.30
N HIS A 416 8.09 -22.67 -2.19
CA HIS A 416 8.63 -21.68 -3.14
C HIS A 416 8.08 -21.91 -4.57
N GLU A 417 6.80 -22.31 -4.64
CA GLU A 417 6.09 -22.57 -5.89
C GLU A 417 5.07 -21.46 -6.17
N THR A 418 4.75 -21.25 -7.45
CA THR A 418 3.75 -20.25 -7.86
C THR A 418 2.79 -20.86 -8.87
N LYS A 419 1.49 -20.66 -8.65
CA LYS A 419 0.44 -20.92 -9.64
C LYS A 419 -0.07 -19.58 -10.17
N GLU A 420 0.05 -19.36 -11.47
CA GLU A 420 -0.39 -18.12 -12.11
C GLU A 420 -1.72 -18.32 -12.84
N TRP A 421 -2.56 -17.30 -12.79
CA TRP A 421 -3.73 -17.14 -13.65
C TRP A 421 -3.59 -15.85 -14.45
N PHE A 422 -3.86 -15.92 -15.75
CA PHE A 422 -3.87 -14.79 -16.66
C PHE A 422 -4.68 -15.10 -17.92
N GLU A 423 -5.01 -14.07 -18.68
CA GLU A 423 -5.67 -14.19 -19.98
C GLU A 423 -5.05 -13.18 -20.93
N ASP A 424 -4.69 -13.64 -22.14
CA ASP A 424 -3.95 -12.82 -23.10
C ASP A 424 -4.73 -11.56 -23.51
N GLY A 425 -4.04 -10.43 -23.52
CA GLY A 425 -4.62 -9.14 -23.91
C GLY A 425 -5.51 -8.49 -22.85
N LEU A 426 -5.63 -9.10 -21.68
CA LEU A 426 -6.37 -8.56 -20.54
C LEU A 426 -5.44 -8.34 -19.35
N TYR A 427 -5.76 -7.31 -18.57
CA TYR A 427 -4.95 -6.92 -17.43
C TYR A 427 -5.64 -7.29 -16.12
N ALA A 428 -5.10 -8.29 -15.42
CA ALA A 428 -5.53 -8.62 -14.08
C ALA A 428 -5.12 -7.52 -13.08
N GLY A 429 -6.12 -6.95 -12.42
CA GLY A 429 -6.03 -5.91 -11.40
C GLY A 429 -5.83 -6.48 -10.01
N VAL A 430 -6.55 -5.95 -9.03
CA VAL A 430 -6.42 -6.34 -7.61
C VAL A 430 -6.95 -7.75 -7.37
N ALA A 431 -6.16 -8.56 -6.67
CA ALA A 431 -6.56 -9.88 -6.16
C ALA A 431 -6.92 -9.79 -4.66
N TYR A 432 -8.07 -10.34 -4.27
CA TYR A 432 -8.53 -10.32 -2.87
C TYR A 432 -9.05 -11.69 -2.45
N PHE A 433 -8.44 -12.29 -1.43
CA PHE A 433 -8.85 -13.58 -0.89
C PHE A 433 -10.07 -13.43 0.04
N VAL A 434 -11.08 -14.28 -0.17
CA VAL A 434 -12.27 -14.39 0.68
C VAL A 434 -12.36 -15.84 1.18
N PRO A 435 -12.17 -16.10 2.49
CA PRO A 435 -12.29 -17.46 3.02
C PRO A 435 -13.72 -17.97 2.93
N ARG A 436 -13.88 -19.27 2.70
CA ARG A 436 -15.18 -19.92 2.87
C ARG A 436 -15.57 -19.89 4.35
N PRO A 437 -16.83 -19.59 4.72
CA PRO A 437 -17.27 -19.71 6.10
C PRO A 437 -17.01 -21.11 6.66
N GLY A 438 -16.32 -21.18 7.82
CA GLY A 438 -15.93 -22.44 8.44
C GLY A 438 -14.75 -23.16 7.77
N ALA A 439 -13.99 -22.49 6.90
CA ALA A 439 -12.75 -23.02 6.32
C ALA A 439 -11.73 -23.40 7.40
N THR A 440 -11.08 -24.56 7.22
CA THR A 440 -9.98 -25.02 8.08
C THR A 440 -8.64 -25.03 7.35
N ALA A 441 -8.64 -25.18 6.03
CA ALA A 441 -7.43 -25.01 5.22
C ALA A 441 -7.22 -23.51 4.92
N GLU A 442 -5.96 -23.10 4.84
CA GLU A 442 -5.58 -21.69 4.66
C GLU A 442 -6.11 -21.11 3.34
N ASP A 443 -6.14 -21.92 2.29
CA ASP A 443 -6.55 -21.58 0.93
C ASP A 443 -7.96 -22.09 0.56
N ASP A 444 -8.78 -22.48 1.55
CA ASP A 444 -10.19 -22.86 1.35
C ASP A 444 -11.07 -21.61 1.26
N GLY A 445 -11.25 -21.15 0.03
CA GLY A 445 -11.98 -19.93 -0.29
C GLY A 445 -11.89 -19.60 -1.78
N VAL A 446 -12.09 -18.32 -2.08
CA VAL A 446 -11.96 -17.79 -3.45
C VAL A 446 -11.06 -16.57 -3.49
N VAL A 447 -10.50 -16.29 -4.66
CA VAL A 447 -9.81 -15.04 -4.96
C VAL A 447 -10.66 -14.23 -5.93
N LEU A 448 -11.03 -13.02 -5.52
CA LEU A 448 -11.70 -12.04 -6.37
C LEU A 448 -10.63 -11.30 -7.17
N VAL A 449 -10.74 -11.32 -8.49
CA VAL A 449 -9.79 -10.66 -9.39
C VAL A 449 -10.55 -9.69 -10.29
N THR A 450 -10.17 -8.41 -10.25
CA THR A 450 -10.64 -7.47 -11.26
C THR A 450 -9.84 -7.63 -12.54
N GLN A 451 -10.45 -7.40 -13.69
CA GLN A 451 -9.77 -7.46 -14.98
C GLN A 451 -10.23 -6.31 -15.85
N ILE A 452 -9.28 -5.51 -16.34
CA ILE A 452 -9.55 -4.41 -17.29
C ILE A 452 -9.17 -4.84 -18.70
N HIS A 453 -9.91 -4.32 -19.67
CA HIS A 453 -9.84 -4.75 -21.05
C HIS A 453 -9.08 -3.72 -21.90
N GLY A 454 -8.26 -4.18 -22.83
CA GLY A 454 -7.50 -3.33 -23.75
C GLY A 454 -8.23 -3.02 -25.07
N GLY A 455 -7.53 -2.35 -25.99
CA GLY A 455 -7.98 -2.19 -27.38
C GLY A 455 -9.31 -1.44 -27.55
N SER A 456 -10.25 -2.03 -28.30
CA SER A 456 -11.60 -1.51 -28.50
C SER A 456 -12.51 -1.68 -27.28
N ASP A 457 -12.08 -2.48 -26.31
CA ASP A 457 -12.89 -2.91 -25.16
C ASP A 457 -12.54 -2.17 -23.86
N LYS A 458 -11.84 -1.03 -23.92
CA LYS A 458 -11.44 -0.22 -22.75
C LYS A 458 -12.55 0.19 -21.79
N LYS A 459 -13.81 0.09 -22.21
CA LYS A 459 -14.99 0.34 -21.38
C LYS A 459 -15.45 -0.88 -20.57
N LYS A 460 -14.87 -2.06 -20.82
CA LYS A 460 -15.23 -3.30 -20.15
C LYS A 460 -14.39 -3.52 -18.90
N ILE A 461 -15.05 -4.06 -17.88
CA ILE A 461 -14.43 -4.56 -16.66
C ILE A 461 -15.02 -5.93 -16.35
N SER A 462 -14.20 -6.83 -15.81
CA SER A 462 -14.66 -8.12 -15.33
C SER A 462 -14.30 -8.33 -13.87
N LEU A 463 -15.20 -9.01 -13.15
CA LEU A 463 -14.89 -9.67 -11.90
C LEU A 463 -14.77 -11.16 -12.17
N VAL A 464 -13.59 -11.70 -11.95
CA VAL A 464 -13.28 -13.13 -12.03
C VAL A 464 -13.18 -13.69 -10.62
N ILE A 465 -13.77 -14.87 -10.41
CA ILE A 465 -13.75 -15.58 -9.13
C ILE A 465 -12.96 -16.87 -9.32
N LEU A 466 -11.78 -16.93 -8.72
CA LEU A 466 -10.90 -18.10 -8.79
C LEU A 466 -11.06 -18.96 -7.54
N ASN A 467 -11.00 -20.29 -7.68
CA ASN A 467 -10.77 -21.18 -6.55
C ASN A 467 -9.37 -20.91 -6.00
N ALA A 468 -9.28 -20.59 -4.71
CA ALA A 468 -8.03 -20.16 -4.10
C ALA A 468 -7.01 -21.31 -3.93
N ALA A 469 -7.43 -22.57 -3.98
CA ALA A 469 -6.56 -23.74 -3.85
C ALA A 469 -5.76 -24.02 -5.15
N ASP A 470 -6.44 -23.99 -6.29
CA ASP A 470 -5.90 -24.42 -7.59
C ASP A 470 -5.86 -23.32 -8.65
N MET A 471 -6.34 -22.11 -8.34
CA MET A 471 -6.43 -20.96 -9.26
C MET A 471 -7.34 -21.18 -10.48
N THR A 472 -8.22 -22.18 -10.44
CA THR A 472 -9.21 -22.42 -11.51
C THR A 472 -10.32 -21.36 -11.49
N GLU A 473 -10.73 -20.88 -12.66
CA GLU A 473 -11.84 -19.94 -12.79
C GLU A 473 -13.17 -20.64 -12.48
N THR A 474 -13.89 -20.14 -11.47
CA THR A 474 -15.20 -20.69 -11.07
C THR A 474 -16.35 -19.86 -11.60
N ALA A 475 -16.18 -18.55 -11.76
CA ALA A 475 -17.20 -17.65 -12.29
C ALA A 475 -16.60 -16.35 -12.82
N ARG A 476 -17.33 -15.69 -13.71
CA ARG A 476 -17.01 -14.37 -14.24
C ARG A 476 -18.27 -13.54 -14.45
N ALA A 477 -18.18 -12.26 -14.16
CA ALA A 477 -19.16 -11.26 -14.55
C ALA A 477 -18.47 -10.14 -15.34
N VAL A 478 -19.03 -9.78 -16.49
CA VAL A 478 -18.48 -8.75 -17.39
C VAL A 478 -19.46 -7.59 -17.47
N PHE A 479 -18.96 -6.37 -17.33
CA PHE A 479 -19.74 -5.15 -17.38
C PHE A 479 -19.15 -4.17 -18.39
N THR A 480 -20.00 -3.36 -19.00
CA THR A 480 -19.60 -2.25 -19.87
C THR A 480 -19.94 -0.92 -19.18
N ALA A 481 -18.92 -0.13 -18.85
CA ALA A 481 -19.04 1.20 -18.29
C ALA A 481 -19.35 2.25 -19.39
N PRO A 482 -19.90 3.42 -19.03
CA PRO A 482 -20.14 4.50 -20.00
C PRO A 482 -18.85 5.09 -20.59
N SER A 483 -17.75 5.03 -19.85
CA SER A 483 -16.41 5.53 -20.21
C SER A 483 -15.34 4.44 -20.09
N GLU A 484 -14.11 4.77 -20.49
CA GLU A 484 -12.95 3.91 -20.25
C GLU A 484 -12.82 3.61 -18.75
N VAL A 485 -12.47 2.36 -18.43
CA VAL A 485 -12.29 1.86 -17.07
C VAL A 485 -10.82 1.96 -16.71
N SER A 486 -10.52 2.57 -15.57
CA SER A 486 -9.17 2.65 -15.04
C SER A 486 -8.82 1.48 -14.13
N ARG A 487 -7.52 1.28 -13.94
CA ARG A 487 -6.98 0.31 -12.99
C ARG A 487 -7.19 0.81 -11.55
N SER A 488 -7.70 -0.07 -10.69
CA SER A 488 -7.71 0.14 -9.24
C SER A 488 -6.38 -0.25 -8.58
N LEU A 489 -6.05 0.34 -7.44
CA LEU A 489 -4.83 0.04 -6.67
C LEU A 489 -5.10 -0.96 -5.55
N HIS A 490 -6.05 -0.67 -4.66
CA HIS A 490 -6.40 -1.53 -3.53
C HIS A 490 -7.91 -1.74 -3.44
N GLY A 491 -8.33 -2.76 -2.68
CA GLY A 491 -9.74 -3.00 -2.41
C GLY A 491 -9.99 -3.76 -1.11
N ILE A 492 -11.25 -3.78 -0.71
CA ILE A 492 -11.76 -4.45 0.48
C ILE A 492 -13.04 -5.22 0.14
N TYR A 493 -13.18 -6.42 0.69
CA TYR A 493 -14.43 -7.17 0.65
C TYR A 493 -15.21 -6.96 1.95
N ILE A 494 -16.49 -6.65 1.81
CA ILE A 494 -17.43 -6.46 2.91
C ILE A 494 -18.49 -7.57 2.79
N PRO A 495 -18.51 -8.56 3.70
CA PRO A 495 -19.56 -9.59 3.68
C PRO A 495 -20.94 -8.96 3.93
N ALA A 496 -21.98 -9.58 3.35
CA ALA A 496 -23.38 -9.14 3.46
C ALA A 496 -23.99 -9.38 4.85
#